data_AF-K2DRP7-F1
#
_entry.id   AF-K2DRP7-F1
#
_cell.length_a   1.000
_cell.length_b   1.000
_cell.length_c   1.000
_cell.angle_alpha   90.00
_cell.angle_beta   90.00
_cell.angle_gamma   90.00
#
_symmetry.space_group_name_H-M   'P 1'
#
loop_
_entity.id
_entity.type
_entity.pdbx_description
1 polymer ?
#
loop_
_entity_poly.entity_id
_entity_poly.type
_entity_poly.pdbx_seq_one_letter_code
_entity_poly.pdbx_strand_id
1 'polypeptide(L)' 'MAGSIADCEAVICGGMGMGAYQSMLRLNIKPIVTDLQNIDTIAQSYFAGQLVDHTEKLH' A
#
# COMPACT_ATOMS: atom_id res chain seq x y z
N MET A 1 13.54 -5.83 6.29
CA MET A 1 12.83 -5.35 5.08
C MET A 1 12.27 -3.95 5.27
N ALA A 2 11.49 -3.66 6.31
CA ALA A 2 10.88 -2.33 6.47
C ALA A 2 11.88 -1.16 6.60
N GLY A 3 13.14 -1.40 6.99
CA GLY A 3 14.16 -0.35 7.04
C GLY A 3 14.54 0.25 5.68
N SER A 4 14.34 -0.47 4.57
CA SER A 4 14.67 0.02 3.22
C SER A 4 13.59 0.91 2.60
N ILE A 5 12.42 0.99 3.24
CA ILE A 5 11.26 1.77 2.80
C ILE A 5 10.78 2.70 3.92
N ALA A 6 11.62 2.94 4.93
CA ALA A 6 11.26 3.71 6.11
C ALA A 6 11.12 5.22 5.82
N ASP A 7 11.64 5.67 4.68
CA ASP A 7 11.51 7.02 4.14
C ASP A 7 10.29 7.19 3.22
N CYS A 8 9.58 6.09 2.92
CA CYS A 8 8.41 6.11 2.05
C CYS A 8 7.15 6.47 2.83
N GLU A 9 6.30 7.33 2.26
CA GLU A 9 4.99 7.67 2.84
C GLU A 9 3.98 6.53 2.71
N ALA A 10 4.00 5.83 1.57
CA ALA A 10 3.04 4.79 1.25
C ALA A 10 3.67 3.64 0.47
N VAL A 11 3.09 2.45 0.61
CA VAL A 11 3.43 1.23 -0.13
C VAL A 11 2.18 0.68 -0.77
N ILE A 12 2.19 0.59 -2.10
CA ILE A 12 1.06 0.08 -2.88
C ILE A 12 1.40 -1.32 -3.39
N CYS A 13 0.49 -2.28 -3.21
CA CYS A 13 0.74 -3.68 -3.56
C CYS A 13 -0.54 -4.40 -4.00
N GLY A 14 -0.37 -5.54 -4.70
CA GLY A 14 -1.48 -6.41 -5.12
C GLY A 14 -2.08 -7.27 -4.00
N GLY A 15 -1.34 -7.43 -2.90
CA GLY A 15 -1.72 -8.26 -1.78
C GLY A 15 -0.71 -8.12 -0.64
N MET A 16 -1.21 -8.19 0.59
CA MET A 16 -0.41 -8.06 1.80
C MET A 16 -1.01 -8.94 2.91
N GLY A 17 -0.17 -9.56 3.73
CA GLY A 17 -0.65 -10.25 4.92
C GLY A 17 -1.01 -9.26 6.04
N MET A 18 -1.96 -9.63 6.91
CA MET A 18 -2.43 -8.77 8.02
C MET A 18 -1.30 -8.26 8.92
N GLY A 19 -0.35 -9.13 9.28
CA GLY A 19 0.79 -8.76 10.12
C GLY A 19 1.74 -7.77 9.44
N ALA A 20 1.92 -7.88 8.13
CA ALA A 20 2.73 -6.94 7.35
C ALA A 20 2.04 -5.58 7.26
N TYR A 21 0.72 -5.56 6.99
CA TYR A 21 -0.09 -4.35 6.94
C TYR A 21 -0.02 -3.57 8.25
N GLN A 22 -0.24 -4.24 9.37
CA GLN A 22 -0.11 -3.63 10.70
C GLN A 22 1.32 -3.15 10.99
N SER A 23 2.34 -3.85 10.49
CA SER A 23 3.73 -3.44 10.67
C SER A 23 4.04 -2.14 9.93
N MET A 24 3.49 -1.94 8.73
CA MET A 24 3.63 -0.68 7.99
C MET A 24 2.97 0.48 8.74
N LEU A 25 1.75 0.29 9.24
CA LEU A 25 1.06 1.31 10.03
C LEU A 25 1.84 1.74 11.28
N ARG A 26 2.47 0.79 11.99
CA ARG A 26 3.32 1.09 13.16
C ARG A 26 4.58 1.90 12.80
N LEU A 27 4.99 1.86 11.54
CA LEU A 27 6.13 2.61 11.01
C LEU A 27 5.72 3.92 10.33
N ASN A 28 4.46 4.33 10.48
CA ASN A 28 3.87 5.50 9.81
C ASN A 28 3.91 5.42 8.27
N ILE A 29 4.03 4.21 7.72
CA ILE A 29 3.92 3.95 6.29
C ILE A 29 2.48 3.56 6.00
N LYS A 30 1.86 4.16 4.98
CA LYS A 30 0.50 3.82 4.55
C LYS A 30 0.52 2.63 3.57
N PRO A 31 0.18 1.41 3.99
CA PRO A 31 -0.06 0.32 3.05
C PRO A 31 -1.35 0.57 2.27
N ILE A 32 -1.36 0.22 0.98
CA ILE A 32 -2.55 0.22 0.14
C ILE A 32 -2.55 -1.06 -0.68
N VAL A 33 -3.61 -1.85 -0.56
CA VAL A 33 -3.82 -3.05 -1.36
C VAL A 33 -4.74 -2.70 -2.53
N THR A 34 -4.30 -2.89 -3.76
CA THR A 34 -5.08 -2.59 -4.97
C THR A 34 -4.99 -3.73 -5.97
N ASP A 35 -6.03 -3.94 -6.77
CA ASP A 35 -6.03 -4.86 -7.90
C ASP A 35 -5.61 -4.20 -9.22
N LEU A 36 -5.36 -2.90 -9.22
CA LEU A 36 -4.78 -2.21 -10.37
C LEU A 36 -3.38 -2.78 -10.65
N GLN A 37 -3.11 -3.06 -11.92
CA GLN A 37 -1.83 -3.62 -12.36
C GLN A 37 -0.96 -2.61 -13.12
N ASN A 38 -1.59 -1.60 -13.73
CA ASN A 38 -0.87 -0.59 -14.49
C ASN A 38 -0.30 0.47 -13.53
N ILE A 39 1.03 0.65 -13.57
CA ILE A 39 1.76 1.55 -12.66
C ILE A 39 1.33 3.01 -12.86
N ASP A 40 1.17 3.47 -14.11
CA ASP A 40 0.75 4.84 -14.40
C ASP A 40 -0.64 5.12 -13.84
N THR A 41 -1.58 4.17 -14.01
CA THR A 41 -2.93 4.27 -13.45
C THR A 41 -2.92 4.29 -11.92
N ILE A 42 -2.10 3.45 -11.30
CA ILE A 42 -1.93 3.43 -9.83
C ILE A 42 -1.42 4.78 -9.35
N ALA A 43 -0.34 5.29 -9.96
CA ALA A 43 0.27 6.56 -9.57
C ALA A 43 -0.73 7.72 -9.70
N GLN A 44 -1.41 7.83 -10.85
CA GLN A 44 -2.43 8.86 -11.07
C GLN A 44 -3.57 8.77 -10.05
N SER A 45 -4.08 7.56 -9.80
CA SER A 45 -5.17 7.33 -8.83
C SER A 45 -4.74 7.64 -7.39
N TYR A 46 -3.49 7.35 -7.03
CA TYR A 46 -2.92 7.70 -5.74
C TYR A 46 -2.85 9.21 -5.55
N PHE A 47 -2.28 9.93 -6.50
CA PHE A 47 -2.20 11.40 -6.45
C PHE A 47 -3.57 12.09 -6.50
N ALA A 48 -4.55 11.47 -7.17
CA ALA A 48 -5.93 11.94 -7.19
C ALA A 48 -6.71 11.62 -5.89
N GLY A 49 -6.16 10.82 -4.97
CA GLY A 49 -6.86 10.37 -3.77
C GLY A 49 -7.99 9.37 -4.05
N GLN A 50 -7.98 8.72 -5.22
CA GLN A 50 -9.01 7.79 -5.69
C GLN A 50 -8.61 6.33 -5.55
N LEU A 51 -7.38 6.06 -5.11
CA LEU A 51 -6.90 4.69 -4.92
C LEU A 51 -7.58 4.05 -3.71
N VAL A 52 -8.33 2.97 -3.97
CA VAL A 52 -9.05 2.21 -2.95
C VAL A 52 -8.11 1.19 -2.31
N ASP A 53 -8.11 1.16 -0.97
CA ASP A 53 -7.39 0.15 -0.19
C ASP A 53 -8.31 -1.05 0.10
N HIS A 54 -8.04 -2.16 -0.58
CA HIS A 54 -8.77 -3.41 -0.50
C HIS A 54 -8.35 -4.24 0.72
N THR A 55 -8.63 -3.72 1.91
CA THR A 55 -8.31 -4.38 3.18
C THR A 55 -9.01 -5.74 3.37
N GLU A 56 -10.08 -6.02 2.61
CA GLU A 56 -10.75 -7.33 2.58
C GLU A 56 -9.90 -8.43 1.94
N LYS A 57 -8.85 -8.08 1.17
CA LYS A 57 -7.92 -9.03 0.53
C LYS A 57 -6.72 -9.37 1.41
N LEU A 58 -6.71 -8.89 2.66
CA LEU A 58 -5.66 -9.21 3.62
C LEU A 58 -5.84 -10.64 4.16
N HIS A 59 -4.74 -11.40 4.18
CA HIS A 59 -4.69 -12.80 4.66
C HIS A 59 -3.94 -12.93 5.98
#